data_AF-A0A183GA35-F1
#
_entry.id   AF-A0A183GA35-F1
#
_cell.length_a   1.000
_cell.length_b   1.000
_cell.length_c   1.000
_cell.angle_alpha   90.00
_cell.angle_beta   90.00
_cell.angle_gamma   90.00
#
_symmetry.space_group_name_H-M   'P 1'
#
loop_
_entity.id
_entity.type
_entity.pdbx_description
1 polymer ?
#
loop_
_entity_poly.entity_id
_entity_poly.type
_entity_poly.pdbx_seq_one_letter_code
_entity_poly.pdbx_strand_id
1 'polypeptide(L)'
;MSESLPDTVDVVVRGTCLTESIIAVAYSRSGFSVLNLDRNMFYGGDWASFNLTTISEWVEQEKKAPDGEVDVSKYSDKLTE
;
A
#
# COMPACT_ATOMS: atom_id res chain seq x y z
N MET A 1 -7.54 -10.94 19.28
CA MET A 1 -6.09 -11.07 19.04
C MET A 1 -5.70 -9.85 18.23
N SER A 2 -4.98 -8.89 18.80
CA SER A 2 -4.44 -7.78 18.01
C SER A 2 -3.15 -8.26 17.38
N GLU A 3 -3.18 -8.59 16.09
CA GLU A 3 -1.95 -8.83 15.34
C GLU A 3 -1.24 -7.49 15.13
N SER A 4 -0.05 -7.34 15.71
CA SER A 4 0.81 -6.19 15.46
C SER A 4 1.63 -6.42 14.19
N LEU A 5 1.88 -5.35 13.44
CA LEU A 5 2.80 -5.41 12.31
C LEU A 5 4.22 -5.76 12.81
N PRO A 6 5.02 -6.48 12.00
CA PRO A 6 6.41 -6.75 12.32
C PRO A 6 7.22 -5.46 12.35
N ASP A 7 8.18 -5.37 13.27
CA ASP A 7 9.07 -4.21 13.41
C ASP A 7 10.08 -4.10 12.25
N THR A 8 10.44 -5.24 11.65
CA THR A 8 11.43 -5.33 10.58
C THR A 8 11.00 -6.30 9.49
N VAL A 9 11.26 -5.94 8.25
CA VAL A 9 11.09 -6.75 7.04
C VAL A 9 12.20 -6.43 6.06
N ASP A 10 12.50 -7.36 5.16
CA ASP A 10 13.58 -7.18 4.18
C ASP A 10 13.16 -6.23 3.05
N VAL A 11 11.88 -6.24 2.66
CA VAL A 11 11.35 -5.41 1.56
C VAL A 11 9.99 -4.83 1.93
N VAL A 12 9.82 -3.52 1.74
CA VAL A 12 8.52 -2.85 1.79
C VAL A 12 8.10 -2.47 0.39
N VAL A 13 6.93 -2.92 -0.03
CA VAL A 13 6.31 -2.56 -1.32
C VAL A 13 5.10 -1.68 -1.04
N ARG A 14 5.04 -0.52 -1.70
CA ARG A 14 3.95 0.45 -1.58
C ARG A 14 3.18 0.50 -2.90
N GLY A 15 1.93 0.09 -2.85
CA GLY A 15 1.05 -0.12 -3.99
C GLY A 15 0.87 -1.61 -4.26
N THR A 16 -0.33 -1.99 -4.67
CA THR A 16 -0.70 -3.38 -4.98
C THR A 16 -1.14 -3.54 -6.44
N CYS A 17 -0.62 -2.67 -7.31
CA CYS A 17 -0.83 -2.78 -8.73
C CYS A 17 -0.02 -3.94 -9.33
N LEU A 18 -0.15 -4.19 -10.63
CA LEU A 18 0.42 -5.36 -11.30
C LEU A 18 1.95 -5.47 -11.10
N THR A 19 2.66 -4.37 -11.31
CA THR A 19 4.13 -4.33 -11.22
C THR A 19 4.60 -4.62 -9.80
N GLU A 20 4.07 -3.89 -8.83
CA GLU A 20 4.37 -4.00 -7.41
C GLU A 20 4.05 -5.40 -6.90
N SER A 21 2.91 -5.96 -7.31
CA SER A 21 2.51 -7.31 -6.92
C SER A 21 3.46 -8.38 -7.48
N ILE A 22 3.89 -8.26 -8.74
CA ILE A 22 4.87 -9.18 -9.32
C ILE A 22 6.21 -9.10 -8.57
N ILE A 23 6.66 -7.89 -8.25
CA ILE A 23 7.90 -7.67 -7.50
C ILE A 23 7.80 -8.24 -6.08
N ALA A 24 6.71 -7.93 -5.36
CA ALA A 24 6.48 -8.45 -4.01
C ALA A 24 6.49 -9.98 -3.97
N VAL A 25 5.81 -10.61 -4.94
CA VAL A 25 5.82 -12.08 -5.08
C VAL A 25 7.21 -12.61 -5.42
N ALA A 26 7.97 -11.97 -6.30
CA ALA A 26 9.32 -12.40 -6.66
C ALA A 26 10.29 -12.39 -5.46
N TYR A 27 10.24 -11.35 -4.63
CA TYR A 27 11.01 -11.28 -3.38
C TYR A 27 10.54 -12.33 -2.38
N SER A 28 9.23 -12.46 -2.19
CA SER A 28 8.65 -13.46 -1.29
C SER A 28 9.06 -14.89 -1.70
N ARG A 29 9.04 -15.17 -3.01
CA ARG A 29 9.42 -16.46 -3.59
C ARG A 29 10.92 -16.76 -3.46
N SER A 30 11.74 -15.71 -3.36
CA SER A 30 13.18 -15.78 -3.12
C SER A 30 13.54 -15.91 -1.63
N GLY A 31 12.54 -15.91 -0.74
CA GLY A 31 12.72 -16.13 0.69
C GLY A 31 12.85 -14.85 1.54
N PHE A 32 12.64 -13.68 0.94
CA PHE A 32 12.62 -12.42 1.68
C PHE A 32 11.28 -12.21 2.39
N SER A 33 11.32 -11.60 3.57
CA SER A 33 10.14 -11.08 4.25
C SER A 33 9.66 -9.79 3.58
N VAL A 34 8.43 -9.81 3.06
CA VAL A 34 7.87 -8.69 2.28
C VAL A 34 6.64 -8.12 2.97
N LEU A 35 6.64 -6.81 3.21
CA LEU A 35 5.47 -6.05 3.63
C LEU A 35 4.88 -5.33 2.42
N ASN A 36 3.75 -5.83 1.90
CA ASN A 36 3.06 -5.24 0.75
C ASN A 36 1.86 -4.43 1.23
N LEU A 37 1.86 -3.12 0.99
CA LEU A 37 0.87 -2.17 1.50
C LEU A 37 0.23 -1.38 0.37
N ASP A 38 -1.04 -1.00 0.52
CA ASP A 38 -1.71 -0.05 -0.37
C ASP A 38 -2.29 1.11 0.44
N ARG A 39 -2.39 2.29 -0.18
CA ARG A 39 -3.11 3.43 0.40
C ARG A 39 -4.62 3.29 0.23
N ASN A 40 -5.03 2.54 -0.78
CA ASN A 40 -6.41 2.32 -1.13
C ASN A 40 -7.01 1.21 -0.25
N MET A 41 -8.33 1.22 -0.11
CA MET A 41 -9.07 0.13 0.54
C MET A 41 -9.34 -1.04 -0.42
N PHE A 42 -8.62 -1.12 -1.54
CA PHE A 42 -8.77 -2.12 -2.58
C PHE A 42 -7.41 -2.44 -3.23
N TYR A 43 -7.31 -3.60 -3.88
CA TYR A 43 -6.12 -4.04 -4.61
C TYR A 43 -6.12 -3.57 -6.07
N GLY A 44 -4.94 -3.37 -6.64
CA GLY A 44 -4.75 -3.19 -8.08
C GLY A 44 -4.51 -1.75 -8.52
N GLY A 45 -4.72 -0.75 -7.67
CA GLY A 45 -4.56 0.67 -8.06
C GLY A 45 -5.34 0.99 -9.34
N ASP A 46 -4.66 1.55 -10.34
CA ASP A 46 -5.24 1.87 -11.66
C ASP A 46 -5.72 0.63 -12.45
N TRP A 47 -5.31 -0.58 -12.03
CA TRP A 47 -5.70 -1.86 -12.62
C TRP A 47 -6.79 -2.57 -11.79
N ALA A 48 -7.34 -1.90 -10.79
CA ALA A 48 -8.42 -2.43 -9.97
C ALA A 48 -9.70 -2.62 -10.80
N SER A 49 -10.48 -3.63 -10.43
CA SER A 49 -11.82 -3.85 -10.97
C SER A 49 -12.84 -3.67 -9.86
N PHE A 50 -13.95 -3.01 -10.18
CA PHE A 50 -15.00 -2.66 -9.23
C PHE A 50 -16.34 -3.23 -9.65
N ASN A 51 -17.21 -3.49 -8.69
CA ASN A 51 -18.63 -3.71 -8.97
C ASN A 51 -19.34 -2.35 -9.11
N LEU A 52 -20.61 -2.36 -9.52
CA LEU A 52 -21.36 -1.12 -9.79
C LEU A 52 -21.51 -0.21 -8.54
N THR A 53 -21.56 -0.79 -7.36
CA THR A 53 -21.65 -0.03 -6.10
C THR A 53 -20.29 0.58 -5.77
N THR A 54 -19.23 -0.23 -5.75
CA THR A 54 -17.89 0.22 -5.32
C THR A 54 -17.24 1.19 -6.30
N ILE A 55 -17.56 1.10 -7.59
CA ILE A 55 -17.06 2.09 -8.57
C ILE A 55 -17.69 3.47 -8.32
N SER A 56 -18.96 3.52 -7.92
CA SER A 56 -19.64 4.77 -7.60
C SER A 56 -19.01 5.42 -6.35
N GLU A 57 -18.71 4.62 -5.34
CA GLU A 57 -18.02 5.07 -4.12
C GLU A 57 -16.60 5.58 -4.43
N TRP A 58 -15.84 4.86 -5.26
CA TRP A 58 -14.50 5.26 -5.67
C TRP A 58 -14.50 6.59 -6.43
N VAL A 59 -15.43 6.79 -7.38
CA VAL A 59 -15.56 8.07 -8.11
C VAL A 59 -15.81 9.25 -7.16
N GLU A 60 -16.61 9.07 -6.11
CA GLU A 60 -16.84 10.14 -5.12
C GLU A 60 -15.63 10.37 -4.21
N GLN A 61 -14.78 9.36 -3.99
CA GLN A 61 -13.52 9.52 -3.26
C GLN A 61 -12.49 10.30 -4.09
N GLU A 62 -12.33 10.00 -5.38
CA GLU A 62 -11.38 10.70 -6.28
C GLU A 62 -11.69 12.18 -6.47
N LYS A 63 -12.96 12.58 -6.32
CA LYS A 63 -13.36 14.00 -6.37
C LYS A 63 -12.90 14.80 -5.15
N LYS A 64 -12.61 14.13 -4.03
CA LYS A 64 -12.09 14.81 -2.84
C LYS A 64 -10.65 15.24 -3.15
N ALA A 65 -10.30 16.46 -2.73
CA ALA A 65 -8.93 16.94 -2.87
C ALA A 65 -7.96 15.90 -2.27
N PRO A 66 -6.78 15.67 -2.87
CA PRO A 66 -5.81 14.75 -2.31
C PRO A 66 -5.58 15.13 -0.85
N ASP A 67 -5.64 14.13 0.04
CA ASP A 67 -5.28 14.32 1.43
C ASP A 67 -3.95 15.10 1.46
N GLY A 68 -3.95 16.24 2.17
CA GLY A 68 -2.81 17.15 2.22
C GLY A 68 -1.52 16.41 2.57
N GLU A 69 -0.38 17.01 2.22
CA GLU A 69 0.94 16.44 2.47
C GLU A 69 1.04 15.88 3.89
N VAL A 70 1.20 14.56 4.01
CA VAL A 70 1.29 13.88 5.30
C VAL A 70 2.56 14.37 5.96
N ASP A 71 2.45 15.02 7.13
CA ASP A 71 3.59 15.51 7.89
C ASP A 71 4.44 14.32 8.37
N VAL A 72 5.49 14.03 7.61
CA VAL A 72 6.45 12.96 7.90
C VAL A 72 7.58 13.41 8.83
N SER A 73 7.61 14.69 9.26
CA SER A 73 8.68 15.23 10.12
C SER A 73 8.84 14.44 11.41
N LYS A 74 7.73 13.92 11.95
CA LYS A 74 7.67 13.08 13.15
C LYS A 74 8.44 11.75 13.03
N TYR A 75 8.71 11.29 11.82
CA TYR A 75 9.41 10.03 11.56
C TYR A 75 10.84 10.21 11.06
N SER A 76 11.33 11.46 10.96
CA SER A 76 12.67 11.78 10.47
C SER A 76 13.78 11.05 11.22
N ASP A 77 13.69 10.98 12.55
CA ASP A 77 14.65 10.29 13.41
C ASP A 77 14.70 8.76 13.16
N LYS A 78 13.66 8.18 12.55
CA LYS A 78 13.56 6.73 12.27
C LYS A 78 14.04 6.32 10.87
N LEU A 79 14.37 7.29 10.01
CA LEU A 79 14.81 7.04 8.63
C LEU A 79 16.33 7.03 8.47
N THR A 80 17.08 7.30 9.55
CA THR A 80 18.54 7.52 9.55
C THR A 80 19.36 6.40 10.17
N GLU A 81 18.79 5.23 10.44
CA GLU A 81 19.53 4.01 10.84
C GLU A 81 19.53 2.94 9.75
#